data_AF-A0A7C4AP47-F1
#
_entry.id   AF-A0A7C4AP47-F1
#
_cell.length_a   1.000
_cell.length_b   1.000
_cell.length_c   1.000
_cell.angle_alpha   90.00
_cell.angle_beta   90.00
_cell.angle_gamma   90.00
#
_symmetry.space_group_name_H-M   'P 1'
#
loop_
_entity.id
_entity.type
_entity.pdbx_description
1 polymer ?
#
loop_
_entity_poly.entity_id
_entity_poly.type
_entity_poly.pdbx_seq_one_letter_code
_entity_poly.pdbx_strand_id
1 'polypeptide(L)'
;MSGLYLYTSNRLERLAEKLAAVLRTPPLPPLQQEIIVVQSRGMEHWLCLEIAKHNGICANIAFPFPRTFSYQLFSVVAAVSNASLFSPEVMT
;
A
#
# COMPACT_ATOMS: atom_id res chain seq x y z
N MET A 1 4.41 -18.58 -13.22
CA MET A 1 4.99 -17.40 -12.54
C MET A 1 4.13 -16.20 -12.91
N SER A 2 3.31 -15.75 -11.98
CA SER A 2 2.44 -14.57 -12.15
C SER A 2 2.39 -13.87 -10.80
N GLY A 3 3.17 -12.80 -10.65
CA GLY A 3 3.31 -12.07 -9.37
C GLY A 3 3.11 -10.56 -9.50
N LEU A 4 2.88 -10.07 -10.72
CA LEU A 4 2.66 -8.65 -10.99
C LEU A 4 1.50 -8.51 -11.97
N TYR A 5 0.49 -7.74 -11.56
CA TYR A 5 -0.68 -7.41 -12.37
C TYR A 5 -0.70 -5.90 -12.60
N LEU A 6 -0.81 -5.49 -13.86
CA LEU A 6 -0.96 -4.09 -14.24
C LEU A 6 -2.42 -3.81 -14.61
N TYR A 7 -3.06 -2.92 -13.88
CA TYR A 7 -4.42 -2.44 -14.16
C TYR A 7 -4.35 -0.98 -14.60
N THR A 8 -4.98 -0.65 -15.73
CA THR A 8 -5.04 0.70 -16.28
C THR A 8 -6.48 1.15 -16.47
N SER A 9 -6.75 2.43 -16.21
CA SER A 9 -8.06 3.05 -16.41
C SER A 9 -7.88 4.54 -16.65
N ASN A 10 -8.81 5.16 -17.38
CA ASN A 10 -8.90 6.61 -17.50
C ASN A 10 -9.67 7.26 -16.34
N ARG A 11 -10.20 6.46 -15.41
CA ARG A 11 -10.95 6.88 -14.23
C ARG A 11 -10.45 6.16 -12.99
N LEU A 12 -10.02 6.92 -11.99
CA LEU A 12 -9.43 6.38 -10.78
C LEU A 12 -10.46 5.59 -9.95
N GLU A 13 -11.72 6.00 -9.98
CA GLU A 13 -12.82 5.35 -9.27
C GLU A 13 -13.02 3.89 -9.72
N ARG A 14 -12.76 3.59 -11.00
CA ARG A 14 -12.79 2.21 -11.52
C ARG A 14 -11.65 1.37 -10.98
N LEU A 15 -10.47 1.95 -10.79
CA LEU A 15 -9.35 1.27 -10.16
C LEU A 15 -9.61 1.05 -8.66
N ALA A 16 -10.22 2.01 -7.97
CA ALA A 16 -10.61 1.88 -6.57
C ALA A 16 -11.69 0.80 -6.37
N GLU A 17 -12.71 0.76 -7.23
CA GLU A 17 -13.73 -0.30 -7.26
C GLU A 17 -13.08 -1.68 -7.45
N LYS A 18 -12.14 -1.79 -8.40
CA LYS A 18 -11.42 -3.03 -8.65
C LYS A 18 -10.52 -3.43 -7.48
N LEU A 19 -9.82 -2.48 -6.87
CA LEU A 19 -9.00 -2.69 -5.68
C LEU A 19 -9.85 -3.20 -4.52
N ALA A 20 -11.00 -2.58 -4.26
CA ALA A 20 -11.94 -3.01 -3.23
C ALA A 20 -12.47 -4.45 -3.48
N ALA A 21 -12.62 -4.86 -4.74
CA ALA A 21 -12.94 -6.25 -5.09
C ALA A 21 -11.77 -7.21 -4.83
N VAL A 22 -10.53 -6.82 -5.15
CA VAL A 22 -9.32 -7.64 -4.88
C VAL A 22 -9.14 -7.89 -3.39
N LEU A 23 -9.34 -6.87 -2.55
CA LEU A 23 -9.22 -6.99 -1.08
C LEU A 23 -10.25 -7.94 -0.45
N ARG A 24 -11.34 -8.27 -1.15
CA ARG A 24 -12.38 -9.17 -0.63
C ARG A 24 -12.12 -10.64 -0.90
N THR A 25 -11.34 -11.00 -1.93
CA THR A 25 -11.34 -12.38 -2.44
C THR A 25 -9.98 -12.83 -3.01
N PRO A 26 -9.32 -13.84 -2.39
CA PRO A 26 -9.51 -14.26 -1.00
C PRO A 26 -9.00 -13.19 -0.03
N PRO A 27 -9.66 -12.97 1.12
CA PRO A 27 -9.14 -12.05 2.13
C PRO A 27 -7.83 -12.58 2.72
N LEU A 28 -6.97 -11.68 3.20
CA LEU A 28 -5.82 -12.06 4.00
C LEU A 28 -6.23 -12.81 5.29
N PRO A 29 -5.31 -13.59 5.89
CA PRO A 29 -5.51 -14.17 7.21
C PRO A 29 -5.97 -13.16 8.27
N PRO A 30 -6.73 -13.57 9.29
CA PRO A 30 -7.19 -12.68 10.35
C PRO A 30 -6.04 -11.87 10.97
N LEU A 31 -6.29 -10.57 11.19
CA LEU A 31 -5.34 -9.60 11.75
C LEU A 31 -4.12 -9.29 10.87
N GLN A 32 -3.89 -10.00 9.76
CA GLN A 32 -2.87 -9.61 8.80
C GLN A 32 -3.30 -8.33 8.11
N GLN A 33 -2.39 -7.35 8.10
CA GLN A 33 -2.66 -6.02 7.58
C GLN A 33 -2.48 -5.98 6.06
N GLU A 34 -3.42 -5.35 5.37
CA GLU A 34 -3.29 -5.02 3.95
C GLU A 34 -2.27 -3.89 3.76
N ILE A 35 -1.57 -3.87 2.62
CA ILE A 35 -0.60 -2.82 2.30
C ILE A 35 -0.94 -2.19 0.96
N ILE A 36 -1.20 -0.88 0.95
CA ILE A 36 -1.51 -0.11 -0.25
C ILE A 36 -0.55 1.08 -0.32
N VAL A 37 0.43 1.01 -1.24
CA VAL A 37 1.41 2.10 -1.40
C VAL A 37 0.75 3.31 -2.06
N VAL A 38 0.89 4.48 -1.45
CA VAL A 38 0.29 5.73 -1.93
C VAL A 38 1.32 6.84 -2.04
N GLN A 39 1.05 7.86 -2.86
CA GLN A 39 1.98 8.97 -3.09
C GLN A 39 1.72 10.20 -2.21
N SER A 40 0.55 10.27 -1.58
CA SER A 40 0.16 11.42 -0.78
C SER A 40 -0.89 11.03 0.25
N ARG A 41 -1.00 11.85 1.31
CA ARG A 41 -2.07 11.70 2.32
C ARG A 41 -3.47 11.91 1.74
N GLY A 42 -3.59 12.74 0.70
CA GLY A 42 -4.86 12.92 0.00
C GLY A 42 -5.32 11.62 -0.68
N MET A 43 -4.39 10.89 -1.29
CA MET A 43 -4.69 9.58 -1.91
C MET A 43 -5.07 8.53 -0.86
N GLU A 44 -4.35 8.48 0.27
CA GLU A 44 -4.70 7.62 1.41
C GLU A 44 -6.14 7.86 1.87
N HIS A 45 -6.49 9.12 2.17
CA HIS A 45 -7.82 9.46 2.65
C HIS A 45 -8.91 9.13 1.63
N TRP A 46 -8.67 9.48 0.36
CA TRP A 46 -9.61 9.20 -0.73
C TRP A 46 -9.82 7.69 -0.94
N LEU A 47 -8.74 6.89 -0.95
CA LEU A 47 -8.85 5.43 -1.06
C LEU A 47 -9.55 4.82 0.14
N CYS A 48 -9.27 5.30 1.36
CA CYS A 48 -9.93 4.82 2.57
C CYS A 48 -11.46 4.99 2.46
N LEU A 49 -11.92 6.15 1.99
CA LEU A 49 -13.34 6.42 1.75
C LEU A 49 -13.93 5.57 0.63
N GLU A 50 -13.26 5.43 -0.52
CA GLU A 50 -13.78 4.61 -1.63
C GLU A 50 -13.81 3.11 -1.25
N ILE A 51 -12.81 2.60 -0.55
CA ILE A 51 -12.81 1.23 -0.03
C ILE A 51 -13.97 1.05 0.96
N ALA A 52 -14.15 1.96 1.92
CA ALA A 52 -15.24 1.89 2.89
C ALA A 52 -16.62 1.95 2.20
N LYS A 53 -16.77 2.77 1.17
CA LYS A 53 -18.00 2.85 0.36
C LYS A 53 -18.33 1.55 -0.37
N HIS A 54 -17.32 0.85 -0.90
CA HIS A 54 -17.52 -0.40 -1.64
C HIS A 54 -17.58 -1.67 -0.76
N ASN A 55 -16.90 -1.66 0.40
CA ASN A 55 -16.74 -2.81 1.28
C ASN A 55 -17.49 -2.65 2.63
N GLY A 56 -18.10 -1.49 2.88
CA GLY A 56 -18.75 -1.12 4.14
C GLY A 56 -17.78 -0.60 5.22
N ILE A 57 -16.49 -0.95 5.12
CA ILE A 57 -15.44 -0.56 6.07
C ILE A 57 -14.07 -0.50 5.35
N CYS A 58 -13.20 0.38 5.82
CA CYS A 58 -11.77 0.36 5.53
C CYS A 58 -11.03 0.30 6.87
N ALA A 59 -10.39 -0.82 7.17
CA ALA A 59 -9.72 -1.06 8.44
C ALA A 59 -8.53 -2.00 8.25
N ASN A 60 -7.55 -1.92 9.15
CA ASN A 60 -6.35 -2.74 9.15
C ASN A 60 -5.59 -2.70 7.80
N ILE A 61 -5.43 -1.50 7.24
CA ILE A 61 -4.66 -1.24 6.01
C ILE A 61 -3.56 -0.23 6.34
N ALA A 62 -2.32 -0.52 5.95
CA ALA A 62 -1.26 0.49 5.93
C ALA A 62 -1.14 1.15 4.57
N PHE A 63 -0.90 2.46 4.63
CA PHE A 63 -0.69 3.31 3.46
C PHE A 63 0.73 3.90 3.43
N PRO A 64 1.78 3.08 3.28
CA PRO A 64 3.15 3.59 3.25
C PRO A 64 3.40 4.38 1.96
N PHE A 65 4.26 5.39 2.04
CA PHE A 65 4.81 6.05 0.86
C PHE A 65 5.88 5.18 0.20
N PRO A 66 6.20 5.37 -1.10
CA PRO A 66 7.11 4.46 -1.80
C PRO A 66 8.50 4.37 -1.16
N ARG A 67 9.02 5.50 -0.66
CA ARG A 67 10.31 5.52 0.06
C ARG A 67 10.28 4.65 1.31
N THR A 68 9.24 4.80 2.14
CA THR A 68 9.12 4.02 3.38
C THR A 68 8.93 2.53 3.06
N PHE A 69 8.08 2.23 2.07
CA PHE A 69 7.82 0.86 1.65
C PHE A 69 9.08 0.19 1.07
N SER A 70 9.86 0.89 0.25
CA SER A 70 11.09 0.33 -0.32
C SER A 70 12.09 -0.03 0.77
N TYR A 71 12.31 0.84 1.75
CA TYR A 71 13.18 0.52 2.90
C TYR A 71 12.68 -0.67 3.71
N GLN A 72 11.38 -0.73 4.02
CA GLN A 72 10.78 -1.89 4.69
C GLN A 72 11.06 -3.19 3.91
N LEU A 73 10.81 -3.18 2.59
CA LEU A 73 11.04 -4.35 1.75
C LEU A 73 12.52 -4.76 1.73
N PHE A 74 13.44 -3.81 1.57
CA PHE A 74 14.87 -4.11 1.56
C PHE A 74 15.39 -4.65 2.90
N SER A 75 14.91 -4.10 4.03
CA SER A 75 15.31 -4.60 5.35
C SER A 75 14.94 -6.08 5.56
N VAL A 76 13.80 -6.52 5.02
CA VAL A 76 13.34 -7.91 5.09
C VAL A 76 14.14 -8.81 4.14
N VAL A 77 14.35 -8.37 2.89
CA VAL A 77 14.96 -9.21 1.85
C VAL A 77 16.49 -9.31 2.00
N ALA A 78 17.15 -8.22 2.35
CA ALA A 78 18.61 -8.14 2.37
C ALA A 78 19.20 -8.27 3.79
N ALA A 79 18.36 -8.42 4.83
CA ALA A 79 18.77 -8.39 6.25
C ALA A 79 19.64 -7.17 6.62
N VAL A 80 19.51 -6.08 5.86
CA VAL A 80 20.25 -4.84 6.09
C VAL A 80 19.55 -4.10 7.22
N SER A 81 20.30 -3.77 8.27
CA SER A 81 19.79 -2.96 9.38
C SER A 81 19.30 -1.61 8.86
N ASN A 82 18.17 -1.12 9.39
CA ASN A 82 17.59 0.21 9.15
C ASN A 82 18.50 1.39 9.59
N ALA A 83 19.80 1.17 9.73
CA ALA A 83 20.75 2.22 10.02
C ALA A 83 20.76 3.20 8.84
N SER A 84 20.21 4.38 9.14
CA SER A 84 20.04 5.54 8.29
C SER A 84 21.38 6.20 7.92
N LEU A 85 22.39 5.41 7.55
CA LEU A 85 23.75 5.87 7.29
C LEU A 85 23.81 6.93 6.17
N PHE A 86 22.80 6.96 5.31
CA PHE A 86 22.70 7.84 4.15
C PHE A 86 21.41 8.66 4.13
N SER A 87 20.75 8.90 5.27
CA SER A 87 19.61 9.82 5.25
C SER A 87 20.07 11.27 5.15
N PRO A 88 19.22 12.16 4.60
CA PRO A 88 19.56 13.56 4.44
C PRO A 88 20.05 14.20 5.73
N GLU A 89 19.46 13.84 6.87
CA GLU A 89 19.78 14.41 8.19
C GLU A 89 21.18 14.00 8.70
N VAL A 90 21.75 12.91 8.17
CA VAL A 90 23.10 12.43 8.51
C VAL A 90 24.15 12.96 7.53
N MET A 91 23.74 13.27 6.31
CA MET A 91 24.64 13.69 5.22
C MET A 91 24.80 15.21 5.09
N THR A 92 24.13 16.00 5.93
CA THR A 92 24.25 17.47 6.01
C THR A 92 24.84 17.89 7.33
#